data_AF-A0ABD6Z3X3-F1
#
_entry.id   AF-A0ABD6Z3X3-F1
#
_cell.length_a   1.000
_cell.length_b   1.000
_cell.length_c   1.000
_cell.angle_alpha   90.00
_cell.angle_beta   90.00
_cell.angle_gamma   90.00
#
_symmetry.space_group_name_H-M   'P 1'
#
loop_
_entity.id
_entity.type
_entity.pdbx_description
1 polymer ?
#
loop_
_entity_poly.entity_id
_entity_poly.type
_entity_poly.pdbx_seq_one_letter_code
_entity_poly.pdbx_strand_id
1 'polypeptide(L)'
;MKTIKFLVFLLLLLIISGCTGFRQLQEQPTDLMVGQSVNRSPADTFMGPPSPQQATLRLEVETSTATSGRFKLYNHSDQRVIYDNYFAVDVFEGDEWRELLFKEDVVFQDIGHYASAHSQTTLLINWSKYFGTLPKGTYRLIKEVTIEEEGPQTLMVESMIE
;
A
#
# COMPACT_ATOMS: atom_id res chain seq x y z
N MET A 1 64.78 18.08 -16.68
CA MET A 1 64.07 16.84 -17.08
C MET A 1 63.61 15.94 -15.92
N LYS A 2 63.63 16.37 -14.64
CA LYS A 2 63.15 15.56 -13.50
C LYS A 2 61.77 15.99 -12.95
N THR A 3 61.39 17.25 -13.15
CA THR A 3 60.12 17.83 -12.67
C THR A 3 58.89 17.39 -13.48
N ILE A 4 59.05 17.18 -14.80
CA ILE A 4 57.97 16.71 -15.68
C ILE A 4 57.51 15.28 -15.35
N LYS A 5 58.44 14.40 -14.93
CA LYS A 5 58.09 13.03 -14.54
C LYS A 5 57.30 12.96 -13.23
N PHE A 6 57.53 13.92 -12.31
CA PHE A 6 56.82 13.98 -11.03
C PHE A 6 55.40 14.55 -11.19
N LEU A 7 55.21 15.51 -12.09
CA LEU A 7 53.90 16.10 -12.39
C LEU A 7 52.96 15.09 -13.08
N VAL A 8 53.49 14.24 -13.97
CA VAL A 8 52.72 13.19 -14.65
C VAL A 8 52.30 12.07 -13.68
N PHE A 9 53.15 11.75 -12.69
CA PHE A 9 52.81 10.74 -11.67
C PHE A 9 51.73 11.22 -10.71
N LEU A 10 51.70 12.52 -10.37
CA LEU A 10 50.68 13.12 -9.52
C LEU A 10 49.30 13.20 -10.21
N LEU A 11 49.28 13.43 -11.53
CA LEU A 11 48.06 13.48 -12.35
C LEU A 11 47.42 12.09 -12.54
N LEU A 12 48.22 11.02 -12.57
CA LEU A 12 47.72 9.65 -12.68
C LEU A 12 47.05 9.13 -11.39
N LEU A 13 47.47 9.62 -10.22
CA LEU A 13 46.88 9.23 -8.93
C LEU A 13 45.49 9.85 -8.69
N LEU A 14 45.18 11.00 -9.28
CA LEU A 14 43.88 11.66 -9.16
C LEU A 14 42.75 10.97 -9.93
N ILE A 15 43.06 10.09 -10.89
CA ILE A 15 42.07 9.39 -11.72
C ILE A 15 41.58 8.10 -11.04
N ILE A 16 42.34 7.55 -10.08
CA ILE A 16 42.05 6.25 -9.46
C ILE A 16 41.16 6.38 -8.20
N SER A 17 41.01 7.59 -7.65
CA SER A 17 40.18 7.85 -6.46
C SER A 17 38.71 8.14 -6.77
N GLY A 18 38.32 8.20 -8.05
CA GLY A 18 36.99 8.65 -8.48
C GLY A 18 35.97 7.55 -8.80
N CYS A 19 36.34 6.27 -8.69
CA CYS A 19 35.45 5.15 -9.06
C CYS A 19 35.15 4.22 -7.87
N THR A 20 34.80 4.77 -6.71
CA THR A 20 33.85 4.05 -5.85
C THR A 20 32.47 4.32 -6.43
N GLY A 21 32.03 3.42 -7.31
CA GLY A 21 30.68 3.40 -7.84
C GLY A 21 29.69 3.32 -6.69
N PHE A 22 29.24 4.48 -6.22
CA PHE A 22 27.98 4.63 -5.55
C PHE A 22 26.96 4.09 -6.56
N ARG A 23 26.53 2.84 -6.35
CA ARG A 23 25.26 2.38 -6.92
C ARG A 23 24.23 3.32 -6.30
N GLN A 24 23.96 4.43 -6.98
CA GLN A 24 22.66 5.05 -6.92
C GLN A 24 21.71 3.89 -7.20
N LEU A 25 21.04 3.41 -6.15
CA LEU A 25 19.75 2.78 -6.30
C LEU A 25 19.00 3.74 -7.21
N GLN A 26 18.80 3.30 -8.45
CA GLN A 26 18.03 4.03 -9.42
C GLN A 26 16.61 3.98 -8.87
N GLU A 27 16.27 4.95 -8.03
CA GLU A 27 14.88 5.30 -7.77
C GLU A 27 14.32 5.72 -9.12
N GLN A 28 13.73 4.75 -9.81
CA GLN A 28 12.86 5.05 -10.92
C GLN A 28 11.75 5.93 -10.34
N PRO A 29 11.58 7.18 -10.82
CA PRO A 29 10.52 8.04 -10.31
C PRO A 29 9.21 7.30 -10.55
N THR A 30 8.59 6.86 -9.45
CA THR A 30 7.25 6.33 -9.52
C THR A 30 6.34 7.54 -9.50
N ASP A 31 5.40 7.62 -10.44
CA ASP A 31 4.35 8.65 -10.47
C ASP A 31 3.31 8.45 -9.34
N LEU A 32 3.73 7.78 -8.26
CA LEU A 32 2.91 7.49 -7.10
C LEU A 32 2.87 8.74 -6.23
N MET A 33 1.66 9.23 -5.98
CA MET A 33 1.44 10.30 -5.03
C MET A 33 1.49 9.73 -3.61
N VAL A 34 2.68 9.68 -3.00
CA VAL A 34 2.83 9.20 -1.62
C VAL A 34 2.61 10.36 -0.65
N GLY A 35 1.65 10.17 0.24
CA GLY A 35 1.24 11.11 1.27
C GLY A 35 2.11 11.05 2.53
N GLN A 36 1.51 11.48 3.65
CA GLN A 36 2.19 11.55 4.94
C GLN A 36 2.37 10.15 5.56
N SER A 37 3.25 10.07 6.55
CA SER A 37 3.37 8.91 7.43
C SER A 37 2.06 8.70 8.19
N VAL A 38 1.59 7.46 8.26
CA VAL A 38 0.31 7.08 8.86
C VAL A 38 0.49 5.88 9.78
N ASN A 39 0.11 6.03 11.04
CA ASN A 39 0.11 4.93 12.00
C ASN A 39 -1.32 4.41 12.21
N ARG A 40 -1.88 3.77 11.18
CA ARG A 40 -3.23 3.17 11.26
C ARG A 40 -3.17 1.87 12.05
N SER A 41 -3.87 1.82 13.17
CA SER A 41 -4.33 0.56 13.77
C SER A 41 -5.76 0.28 13.32
N PRO A 42 -6.18 -0.98 13.18
CA PRO A 42 -7.61 -1.30 13.06
C PRO A 42 -8.44 -0.73 14.21
N ALA A 43 -7.81 -0.49 15.38
CA ALA A 43 -8.42 0.14 16.53
C ALA A 43 -8.50 1.68 16.45
N ASP A 44 -7.71 2.30 15.57
CA ASP A 44 -7.72 3.73 15.29
C ASP A 44 -8.72 3.98 14.15
N THR A 45 -9.96 3.56 14.37
CA THR A 45 -11.02 3.61 13.36
C THR A 45 -11.52 5.06 13.21
N PHE A 46 -11.96 5.45 12.02
CA PHE A 46 -12.53 6.78 11.75
C PHE A 46 -13.78 7.12 12.61
N MET A 47 -14.40 6.13 13.27
CA MET A 47 -15.67 6.27 13.99
C MET A 47 -15.81 5.33 15.22
N GLY A 48 -14.76 5.16 16.04
CA GLY A 48 -14.86 4.55 17.37
C GLY A 48 -14.07 3.26 17.57
N PRO A 49 -14.05 2.69 18.79
CA PRO A 49 -13.21 1.53 19.11
C PRO A 49 -13.70 0.24 18.41
N PRO A 50 -12.80 -0.71 18.13
CA PRO A 50 -13.12 -1.96 17.47
C PRO A 50 -14.08 -2.82 18.32
N SER A 51 -15.10 -3.38 17.68
CA SER A 51 -16.06 -4.29 18.34
C SER A 51 -15.46 -5.70 18.50
N PRO A 52 -15.81 -6.48 19.55
CA PRO A 52 -15.50 -7.91 19.65
C PRO A 52 -15.86 -8.72 18.40
N GLN A 53 -16.86 -8.29 17.62
CA GLN A 53 -17.28 -8.98 16.39
C GLN A 53 -16.42 -8.64 15.17
N GLN A 54 -15.52 -7.66 15.24
CA GLN A 54 -14.47 -7.48 14.22
C GLN A 54 -13.67 -8.78 14.01
N ALA A 55 -13.49 -9.59 15.07
CA ALA A 55 -12.83 -10.89 14.98
C ALA A 55 -13.57 -11.92 14.09
N THR A 56 -14.84 -11.70 13.78
CA THR A 56 -15.65 -12.55 12.89
C THR A 56 -15.49 -12.16 11.42
N LEU A 57 -15.01 -10.94 11.15
CA LEU A 57 -14.71 -10.47 9.80
C LEU A 57 -13.24 -10.72 9.48
N ARG A 58 -12.97 -11.17 8.26
CA ARG A 58 -11.58 -11.34 7.79
C ARG A 58 -11.44 -10.79 6.38
N LEU A 59 -10.32 -10.12 6.15
CA LEU A 59 -9.89 -9.71 4.83
C LEU A 59 -8.59 -10.45 4.52
N GLU A 60 -8.58 -11.18 3.41
CA GLU A 60 -7.42 -11.96 2.98
C GLU A 60 -7.00 -11.56 1.58
N VAL A 61 -5.70 -11.65 1.31
CA VAL A 61 -5.14 -11.47 -0.03
C VAL A 61 -5.26 -12.79 -0.78
N GLU A 62 -5.93 -12.79 -1.93
CA GLU A 62 -5.90 -13.93 -2.85
C GLU A 62 -4.77 -13.74 -3.87
N THR A 63 -4.70 -12.56 -4.48
CA THR A 63 -3.59 -12.17 -5.35
C THR A 63 -3.26 -10.69 -5.20
N SER A 64 -1.98 -10.35 -5.33
CA SER A 64 -1.51 -8.97 -5.42
C SER A 64 -0.49 -8.88 -6.53
N THR A 65 -0.74 -7.99 -7.49
CA THR A 65 0.12 -7.75 -8.65
C THR A 65 0.35 -6.26 -8.79
N ALA A 66 1.30 -5.87 -9.63
CA ALA A 66 1.60 -4.47 -9.91
C ALA A 66 0.39 -3.65 -10.45
N THR A 67 -0.63 -4.30 -11.03
CA THR A 67 -1.77 -3.60 -11.67
C THR A 67 -3.12 -3.86 -11.00
N SER A 68 -3.22 -4.90 -10.18
CA SER A 68 -4.47 -5.26 -9.51
C SER A 68 -4.26 -6.11 -8.26
N GLY A 69 -5.24 -6.05 -7.36
CA GLY A 69 -5.36 -6.92 -6.21
C GLY A 69 -6.72 -7.60 -6.17
N ARG A 70 -6.72 -8.84 -5.70
CA ARG A 70 -7.93 -9.63 -5.47
C ARG A 70 -7.93 -10.06 -4.01
N PHE A 71 -9.00 -9.70 -3.31
CA PHE A 71 -9.12 -9.91 -1.87
C PHE A 71 -10.40 -10.66 -1.55
N LYS A 72 -10.39 -11.39 -0.44
CA LYS A 72 -11.56 -12.10 0.07
C LYS A 72 -12.01 -11.48 1.37
N LEU A 73 -13.23 -10.95 1.35
CA LEU A 73 -13.96 -10.55 2.54
C LEU A 73 -14.76 -11.76 3.02
N TYR A 74 -14.42 -12.27 4.18
CA TYR A 74 -15.19 -13.30 4.88
C TYR A 74 -16.03 -12.64 5.95
N ASN A 75 -17.33 -12.92 5.92
CA ASN A 75 -18.25 -12.56 6.96
C ASN A 75 -18.64 -13.85 7.71
N HIS A 76 -18.00 -14.10 8.86
CA HIS A 76 -18.37 -15.22 9.73
C HIS A 76 -19.36 -14.81 10.83
N SER A 77 -19.90 -13.58 10.78
CA SER A 77 -20.94 -13.14 11.71
C SER A 77 -22.31 -13.70 11.28
N ASP A 78 -23.26 -13.63 12.22
CA ASP A 78 -24.68 -13.93 11.96
C ASP A 78 -25.42 -12.74 11.29
N GLN A 79 -24.73 -11.63 11.06
CA GLN A 79 -25.30 -10.41 10.51
C GLN A 79 -24.83 -10.18 9.07
N ARG A 80 -25.59 -9.38 8.33
CA ARG A 80 -25.11 -8.88 7.04
C ARG A 80 -24.06 -7.79 7.27
N VAL A 81 -23.11 -7.72 6.36
CA VAL A 81 -22.09 -6.66 6.33
C VAL A 81 -22.34 -5.78 5.11
N ILE A 82 -22.31 -4.47 5.31
CA ILE A 82 -22.40 -3.45 4.26
C ILE A 82 -21.00 -2.96 3.95
N TYR A 83 -20.66 -2.80 2.67
CA TYR A 83 -19.38 -2.23 2.23
C TYR A 83 -19.58 -1.46 0.93
N ASP A 84 -18.74 -0.48 0.63
CA ASP A 84 -18.82 0.33 -0.59
C ASP A 84 -17.67 0.03 -1.56
N ASN A 85 -17.38 0.95 -2.49
CA ASN A 85 -16.21 0.85 -3.37
C ASN A 85 -14.98 1.60 -2.87
N TYR A 86 -15.08 2.34 -1.76
CA TYR A 86 -13.99 3.11 -1.20
C TYR A 86 -12.97 2.20 -0.50
N PHE A 87 -11.72 2.59 -0.50
CA PHE A 87 -10.65 1.89 0.22
C PHE A 87 -9.49 2.87 0.41
N ALA A 88 -8.50 2.50 1.23
CA ALA A 88 -7.22 3.17 1.26
C ALA A 88 -6.09 2.15 1.10
N VAL A 89 -4.93 2.61 0.65
CA VAL A 89 -3.72 1.80 0.53
C VAL A 89 -2.59 2.55 1.18
N ASP A 90 -1.77 1.85 1.97
CA ASP A 90 -0.49 2.38 2.43
C ASP A 90 0.65 1.54 1.85
N VAL A 91 1.79 2.19 1.63
CA VAL A 91 3.05 1.57 1.23
C VAL A 91 4.03 1.64 2.41
N PHE A 92 4.80 0.57 2.62
CA PHE A 92 5.84 0.54 3.64
C PHE A 92 7.17 1.03 3.05
N GLU A 93 7.62 2.21 3.48
CA GLU A 93 8.83 2.88 2.99
C GLU A 93 9.58 3.54 4.15
N GLY A 94 10.90 3.33 4.21
CA GLY A 94 11.74 3.98 5.22
C GLY A 94 11.36 3.65 6.65
N ASP A 95 10.99 2.38 6.90
CA ASP A 95 10.52 1.84 8.19
C ASP A 95 9.19 2.41 8.70
N GLU A 96 8.45 3.12 7.83
CA GLU A 96 7.14 3.69 8.16
C GLU A 96 6.09 3.32 7.10
N TRP A 97 4.83 3.32 7.52
CA TRP A 97 3.69 3.27 6.60
C TRP A 97 3.36 4.66 6.09
N ARG A 98 3.21 4.80 4.78
CA ARG A 98 2.82 6.05 4.12
C ARG A 98 1.59 5.84 3.27
N GLU A 99 0.65 6.78 3.35
CA GLU A 99 -0.58 6.68 2.56
C GLU A 99 -0.27 6.83 1.07
N LEU A 100 -0.86 5.97 0.25
CA LEU A 100 -0.87 6.12 -1.19
C LEU A 100 -2.10 6.92 -1.60
N LEU A 101 -1.87 8.15 -2.07
CA LEU A 101 -2.93 9.03 -2.52
C LEU A 101 -3.41 8.60 -3.90
N PHE A 102 -4.73 8.69 -4.11
CA PHE A 102 -5.30 8.50 -5.43
C PHE A 102 -4.74 9.52 -6.41
N LYS A 103 -4.58 9.11 -7.67
CA LYS A 103 -4.33 10.05 -8.76
C LYS A 103 -5.46 11.08 -8.85
N GLU A 104 -5.17 12.21 -9.48
CA GLU A 104 -6.17 13.23 -9.77
C GLU A 104 -7.37 12.64 -10.53
N ASP A 105 -8.55 13.21 -10.31
CA ASP A 105 -9.83 12.83 -10.94
C ASP A 105 -10.36 11.42 -10.63
N VAL A 106 -9.84 10.73 -9.62
CA VAL A 106 -10.47 9.52 -9.09
C VAL A 106 -11.78 9.89 -8.38
N VAL A 107 -12.87 9.28 -8.82
CA VAL A 107 -14.18 9.35 -8.19
C VAL A 107 -14.69 7.96 -7.83
N PHE A 108 -15.29 7.85 -6.65
CA PHE A 108 -15.92 6.64 -6.17
C PHE A 108 -17.43 6.70 -6.38
N GLN A 109 -18.01 5.58 -6.77
CA GLN A 109 -19.46 5.42 -6.70
C GLN A 109 -19.83 5.11 -5.26
N ASP A 110 -20.61 6.01 -4.66
CA ASP A 110 -21.18 5.84 -3.33
C ASP A 110 -22.39 4.89 -3.41
N ILE A 111 -22.09 3.60 -3.50
CA ILE A 111 -23.08 2.52 -3.56
C ILE A 111 -22.71 1.48 -2.50
N GLY A 112 -23.66 1.21 -1.61
CA GLY A 112 -23.56 0.13 -0.64
C GLY A 112 -23.82 -1.24 -1.29
N HIS A 113 -22.91 -2.16 -1.03
CA HIS A 113 -22.99 -3.58 -1.36
C HIS A 113 -23.18 -4.39 -0.08
N TYR A 114 -23.63 -5.64 -0.24
CA TYR A 114 -23.90 -6.53 0.89
C TYR A 114 -23.10 -7.82 0.79
N ALA A 115 -22.47 -8.20 1.89
CA ALA A 115 -21.99 -9.54 2.14
C ALA A 115 -22.92 -10.20 3.17
N SER A 116 -23.61 -11.26 2.76
CA SER A 116 -24.52 -12.01 3.64
C SER A 116 -23.78 -12.61 4.83
N ALA A 117 -24.51 -12.94 5.90
CA ALA A 117 -23.98 -13.74 7.00
C ALA A 117 -23.36 -15.05 6.48
N HIS A 118 -22.29 -15.51 7.13
CA HIS A 118 -21.58 -16.75 6.79
C HIS A 118 -21.16 -16.86 5.32
N SER A 119 -20.80 -15.73 4.69
CA SER A 119 -20.48 -15.68 3.27
C SER A 119 -19.05 -15.22 3.00
N GLN A 120 -18.62 -15.45 1.77
CA GLN A 120 -17.36 -14.96 1.23
C GLN A 120 -17.64 -14.11 -0.02
N THR A 121 -17.09 -12.91 -0.03
CA THR A 121 -17.18 -11.96 -1.13
C THR A 121 -15.80 -11.69 -1.70
N THR A 122 -15.69 -11.54 -3.02
CA THR A 122 -14.43 -11.17 -3.66
C THR A 122 -14.42 -9.68 -3.98
N LEU A 123 -13.39 -8.99 -3.52
CA LEU A 123 -13.11 -7.60 -3.87
C LEU A 123 -12.02 -7.58 -4.95
N LEU A 124 -12.31 -6.93 -6.08
CA LEU A 124 -11.37 -6.76 -7.19
C LEU A 124 -11.02 -5.28 -7.30
N ILE A 125 -9.73 -4.97 -7.16
CA ILE A 125 -9.25 -3.59 -7.22
C ILE A 125 -8.21 -3.47 -8.32
N ASN A 126 -8.44 -2.55 -9.25
CA ASN A 126 -7.53 -2.26 -10.36
C ASN A 126 -6.65 -1.06 -9.97
N TRP A 127 -5.42 -1.33 -9.50
CA TRP A 127 -4.46 -0.29 -9.11
C TRP A 127 -4.19 0.68 -10.25
N SER A 128 -4.17 0.22 -11.50
CA SER A 128 -3.95 1.10 -12.67
C SER A 128 -5.04 2.14 -12.86
N LYS A 129 -6.26 1.89 -12.35
CA LYS A 129 -7.31 2.90 -12.32
C LYS A 129 -7.07 3.97 -11.26
N TYR A 130 -6.45 3.63 -10.12
CA TYR A 130 -6.41 4.47 -8.92
C TYR A 130 -5.05 5.12 -8.66
N PHE A 131 -3.96 4.40 -8.92
CA PHE A 131 -2.58 4.79 -8.62
C PHE A 131 -1.62 4.57 -9.78
N GLY A 132 -2.00 3.79 -10.80
CA GLY A 132 -1.11 3.38 -11.88
C GLY A 132 -0.52 1.98 -11.63
N THR A 133 0.76 1.80 -11.91
CA THR A 133 1.44 0.52 -11.68
C THR A 133 2.22 0.61 -10.37
N LEU A 134 1.88 -0.26 -9.41
CA LEU A 134 2.56 -0.34 -8.13
C LEU A 134 3.91 -1.04 -8.30
N PRO A 135 5.04 -0.45 -7.86
CA PRO A 135 6.33 -1.11 -7.87
C PRO A 135 6.36 -2.25 -6.85
N LYS A 136 7.42 -3.07 -6.93
CA LYS A 136 7.68 -4.10 -5.93
C LYS A 136 7.78 -3.48 -4.54
N GLY A 137 7.13 -4.09 -3.56
CA GLY A 137 7.07 -3.51 -2.22
C GLY A 137 6.04 -4.19 -1.34
N THR A 138 5.99 -3.74 -0.09
CA THR A 138 4.97 -4.16 0.89
C THR A 138 3.91 -3.09 0.98
N TYR A 139 2.66 -3.50 0.84
CA TYR A 139 1.49 -2.64 0.88
C TYR A 139 0.49 -3.18 1.87
N ARG A 140 -0.40 -2.33 2.37
CA ARG A 140 -1.60 -2.77 3.09
C ARG A 140 -2.84 -2.13 2.50
N LEU A 141 -3.87 -2.95 2.32
CA LEU A 141 -5.22 -2.50 1.96
C LEU A 141 -6.00 -2.24 3.25
N ILE A 142 -6.67 -1.09 3.31
CA ILE A 142 -7.58 -0.72 4.38
C ILE A 142 -8.98 -0.65 3.77
N LYS A 143 -9.93 -1.36 4.38
CA LYS A 143 -11.32 -1.41 3.95
C LYS A 143 -12.26 -1.16 5.12
N GLU A 144 -13.14 -0.18 4.96
CA GLU A 144 -14.25 0.02 5.87
C GLU A 144 -15.46 -0.82 5.46
N VAL A 145 -16.10 -1.39 6.48
CA VAL A 145 -17.33 -2.16 6.37
C VAL A 145 -18.23 -1.79 7.54
N THR A 146 -19.53 -2.01 7.44
CA THR A 146 -20.49 -1.76 8.52
C THR A 146 -21.24 -3.04 8.84
N ILE A 147 -21.21 -3.43 10.10
CA ILE A 147 -22.11 -4.46 10.62
C ILE A 147 -23.39 -3.74 11.06
N GLU A 148 -24.55 -4.15 10.55
CA GLU A 148 -25.80 -3.36 10.61
C GLU A 148 -26.20 -2.92 12.03
N GLU A 149 -26.00 -3.77 13.04
CA GLU A 149 -26.38 -3.47 14.42
C GLU A 149 -25.22 -2.94 15.30
N GLU A 150 -23.99 -2.94 14.79
CA GLU A 150 -22.79 -2.57 15.55
C GLU A 150 -22.08 -1.33 15.02
N GLY A 151 -22.31 -1.00 13.75
CA GLY A 151 -21.68 0.13 13.09
C GLY A 151 -20.39 -0.21 12.34
N PRO A 152 -19.58 0.81 12.02
CA PRO A 152 -18.43 0.67 11.14
C PRO A 152 -17.30 -0.12 11.79
N GLN A 153 -16.61 -0.91 10.98
CA GLN A 153 -15.43 -1.69 11.30
C GLN A 153 -14.36 -1.43 10.24
N THR A 154 -13.09 -1.36 10.64
CA THR A 154 -11.96 -1.30 9.71
C THR A 154 -11.30 -2.66 9.60
N LEU A 155 -11.10 -3.12 8.37
CA LEU A 155 -10.32 -4.32 8.05
C LEU A 155 -9.04 -3.90 7.35
N MET A 156 -7.94 -4.57 7.70
CA MET A 156 -6.62 -4.27 7.14
C MET A 156 -5.91 -5.57 6.80
N VAL A 157 -5.27 -5.61 5.63
CA VAL A 157 -4.47 -6.76 5.22
C VAL A 157 -3.22 -6.32 4.47
N GLU A 158 -2.09 -6.93 4.80
CA GLU A 158 -0.80 -6.69 4.15
C GLU A 158 -0.61 -7.62 2.95
N SER A 159 0.03 -7.12 1.90
CA SER A 159 0.38 -7.88 0.70
C SER A 159 1.74 -7.42 0.18
N MET A 160 2.52 -8.36 -0.34
CA MET A 160 3.73 -8.04 -1.10
C MET A 160 3.46 -8.12 -2.60
N ILE A 161 4.01 -7.17 -3.34
CA ILE A 161 4.10 -7.20 -4.80
C ILE A 161 5.54 -7.56 -5.17
N GLU A 162 5.70 -8.67 -5.88
CA GLU A 162 7.01 -9.25 -6.25
C GLU A 162 7.56 -8.82 -7.61
#